data_AF-A0A7R9HEU9-F1
#
_entry.id   AF-A0A7R9HEU9-F1
#
_cell.length_a   1.000
_cell.length_b   1.000
_cell.length_c   1.000
_cell.angle_alpha   90.00
_cell.angle_beta   90.00
_cell.angle_gamma   90.00
#
_symmetry.space_group_name_H-M   'P 1'
#
loop_
_entity.id
_entity.type
_entity.pdbx_description
1 polymer ?
#
loop_
_entity_poly.entity_id
_entity_poly.type
_entity_poly.pdbx_seq_one_letter_code
_entity_poly.pdbx_strand_id
1 'polypeptide(L)'
;GTCLSGAEAIVQKSIEDVDNPALSAVKCSPDYFRSLTEPVLKLLDEVDSSFHDFNGDSSSSTIEPLVRSVGQMAHSLANYLLHGKATSNISPDIEFGESIEEVCKLVGSDAVTLLRNMKDRSKAADVPENVAAAKARVGQVDALVEKLMARLQGDTKEIIGDLVEDELASMDKAIEEAANRIEVRREDETKLLSSVNLGRDPTRWRSWLTR
;
A
#
# COMPACT_ATOMS: atom_id res chain seq x y z
N GLY A 1 13.58 35.63 -3.72
CA GLY A 1 14.14 34.58 -4.66
C GLY A 1 14.79 33.41 -3.91
N THR A 2 15.07 33.57 -2.62
CA THR A 2 15.72 32.51 -1.82
C THR A 2 14.70 31.46 -1.39
N CYS A 3 13.41 31.92 -1.26
CA CYS A 3 12.39 30.92 -0.87
C CYS A 3 12.02 30.01 -2.05
N LEU A 4 11.87 30.53 -3.18
CA LEU A 4 11.55 29.71 -4.37
C LEU A 4 12.69 28.74 -4.70
N SER A 5 13.91 29.24 -4.53
CA SER A 5 15.05 28.32 -4.77
C SER A 5 15.08 27.19 -3.73
N GLY A 6 14.81 27.56 -2.50
CA GLY A 6 14.75 26.51 -1.47
C GLY A 6 13.64 25.48 -1.76
N ALA A 7 12.48 25.97 -2.08
CA ALA A 7 11.38 25.05 -2.41
C ALA A 7 11.73 24.15 -3.59
N GLU A 8 12.27 24.76 -4.60
CA GLU A 8 12.70 23.94 -5.77
C GLU A 8 13.70 22.86 -5.36
N ALA A 9 14.65 23.22 -4.53
CA ALA A 9 15.67 22.24 -4.10
C ALA A 9 15.00 21.09 -3.31
N ILE A 10 14.08 21.45 -2.47
CA ILE A 10 13.40 20.41 -1.67
C ILE A 10 12.69 19.42 -2.60
N VAL A 11 11.98 19.97 -3.53
CA VAL A 11 11.21 19.06 -4.41
C VAL A 11 12.18 18.25 -5.29
N GLN A 12 13.17 18.94 -5.83
CA GLN A 12 14.16 18.20 -6.64
C GLN A 12 14.83 17.08 -5.83
N LYS A 13 15.17 17.43 -4.68
CA LYS A 13 15.80 16.38 -3.85
C LYS A 13 14.83 15.20 -3.65
N SER A 14 13.65 15.45 -3.39
CA SER A 14 12.68 14.35 -3.21
C SER A 14 12.55 13.50 -4.47
N ILE A 15 12.61 14.13 -5.61
CA ILE A 15 12.60 13.33 -6.86
C ILE A 15 13.79 12.37 -6.86
N GLU A 16 14.93 12.87 -6.43
CA GLU A 16 16.11 11.99 -6.37
C GLU A 16 15.94 10.89 -5.33
N ASP A 17 15.30 11.29 -4.27
CA ASP A 17 15.14 10.29 -3.20
C ASP A 17 14.27 9.12 -3.66
N VAL A 18 13.34 9.42 -4.51
CA VAL A 18 12.44 8.35 -4.99
C VAL A 18 13.25 7.26 -5.71
N ASP A 19 14.43 7.57 -6.21
CA ASP A 19 15.27 6.57 -6.91
C ASP A 19 16.24 5.90 -5.94
N ASN A 20 16.18 6.29 -4.75
CA ASN A 20 17.11 5.71 -3.77
C ASN A 20 16.69 4.27 -3.43
N PRO A 21 17.55 3.35 -3.69
CA PRO A 21 17.19 1.93 -3.47
C PRO A 21 16.89 1.66 -1.99
N ALA A 22 17.41 2.48 -1.16
CA ALA A 22 17.13 2.28 0.28
C ALA A 22 15.64 2.40 0.58
N LEU A 23 14.88 2.95 -0.38
CA LEU A 23 13.46 3.16 -0.09
C LEU A 23 12.62 2.01 -0.66
N SER A 24 13.28 0.99 -1.14
CA SER A 24 12.55 -0.09 -1.85
C SER A 24 11.72 -0.90 -0.84
N ALA A 25 12.13 -0.84 0.48
CA ALA A 25 11.39 -1.66 1.46
C ALA A 25 10.31 -0.82 2.17
N VAL A 26 10.29 0.43 1.86
CA VAL A 26 9.31 1.30 2.55
C VAL A 26 7.94 1.12 1.88
N LYS A 27 6.95 1.01 2.87
CA LYS A 27 5.59 0.80 2.33
C LYS A 27 4.62 1.80 2.95
N CYS A 28 3.59 2.07 2.15
CA CYS A 28 2.51 2.96 2.63
C CYS A 28 1.17 2.45 2.08
N SER A 29 0.21 2.61 2.99
CA SER A 29 -1.14 2.18 2.53
C SER A 29 -1.68 3.13 1.44
N PRO A 30 -2.26 2.55 0.38
CA PRO A 30 -2.80 3.36 -0.72
C PRO A 30 -3.90 4.32 -0.24
N ASP A 31 -4.60 3.96 0.81
CA ASP A 31 -5.65 4.87 1.33
C ASP A 31 -5.03 6.13 1.94
N TYR A 32 -4.06 5.83 2.75
CA TYR A 32 -3.40 7.03 3.32
C TYR A 32 -2.80 7.92 2.23
N PHE A 33 -2.07 7.34 1.27
CA PHE A 33 -1.48 8.14 0.18
C PHE A 33 -2.57 8.94 -0.55
N ARG A 34 -3.67 8.38 -0.78
CA ARG A 34 -4.73 9.10 -1.50
C ARG A 34 -5.26 10.28 -0.66
N SER A 35 -5.31 10.06 0.65
CA SER A 35 -5.78 11.15 1.51
C SER A 35 -4.90 12.40 1.38
N LEU A 36 -3.70 12.21 0.79
CA LEU A 36 -2.80 13.37 0.66
C LEU A 36 -3.08 14.14 -0.63
N THR A 37 -3.89 13.61 -1.52
CA THR A 37 -4.07 14.19 -2.87
C THR A 37 -4.80 15.54 -2.75
N GLU A 38 -5.84 15.58 -2.01
CA GLU A 38 -6.64 16.82 -1.96
C GLU A 38 -5.85 17.98 -1.33
N PRO A 39 -5.21 17.71 -0.29
CA PRO A 39 -4.42 18.81 0.30
C PRO A 39 -3.37 19.34 -0.68
N VAL A 40 -2.73 18.51 -1.41
CA VAL A 40 -1.72 18.97 -2.39
C VAL A 40 -2.39 19.84 -3.45
N LEU A 41 -3.49 19.40 -3.90
CA LEU A 41 -4.17 20.19 -4.95
C LEU A 41 -4.56 21.57 -4.42
N LYS A 42 -5.00 21.61 -3.22
CA LYS A 42 -5.36 22.91 -2.61
C LYS A 42 -4.13 23.83 -2.49
N LEU A 43 -3.06 23.26 -2.09
CA LEU A 43 -1.86 24.10 -1.96
C LEU A 43 -1.39 24.62 -3.32
N LEU A 44 -1.59 23.81 -4.37
CA LEU A 44 -1.22 24.31 -5.72
C LEU A 44 -2.13 25.48 -6.12
N ASP A 45 -3.37 25.40 -5.71
CA ASP A 45 -4.26 26.55 -5.98
C ASP A 45 -3.84 27.78 -5.19
N GLU A 46 -3.46 27.52 -3.99
CA GLU A 46 -3.05 28.65 -3.15
C GLU A 46 -1.78 29.33 -3.70
N VAL A 47 -0.89 28.51 -4.19
CA VAL A 47 0.33 29.11 -4.75
C VAL A 47 -0.03 29.93 -6.00
N ASP A 48 -0.95 29.39 -6.76
CA ASP A 48 -1.36 30.14 -7.96
C ASP A 48 -1.96 31.50 -7.57
N SER A 49 -2.84 31.47 -6.61
CA SER A 49 -3.51 32.72 -6.20
C SER A 49 -2.51 33.70 -5.56
N SER A 50 -1.71 33.22 -4.62
CA SER A 50 -0.76 34.11 -3.94
C SER A 50 0.30 34.66 -4.89
N PHE A 51 0.65 33.84 -5.90
CA PHE A 51 1.65 34.37 -6.86
C PHE A 51 1.00 35.43 -7.76
N HIS A 52 -0.24 35.20 -8.15
CA HIS A 52 -0.95 36.22 -8.95
C HIS A 52 -1.00 37.56 -8.20
N ASP A 53 -1.32 37.52 -6.90
CA ASP A 53 -1.34 38.76 -6.09
C ASP A 53 0.04 39.41 -6.01
N PHE A 54 1.01 38.57 -5.83
CA PHE A 54 2.39 39.10 -5.75
C PHE A 54 2.83 39.72 -7.08
N ASN A 55 2.39 39.10 -8.21
CA ASN A 55 2.80 39.63 -9.52
C ASN A 55 2.13 40.97 -9.80
N GLY A 56 0.94 41.17 -9.29
CA GLY A 56 0.20 42.44 -9.48
C GLY A 56 0.70 43.54 -8.55
N ASP A 57 1.15 43.11 -7.32
CA ASP A 57 1.61 44.07 -6.30
C ASP A 57 2.70 43.42 -5.44
N SER A 58 3.94 44.09 -5.55
CA SER A 58 5.07 43.45 -4.82
C SER A 58 5.24 44.09 -3.44
N SER A 59 4.14 44.35 -2.76
CA SER A 59 4.23 44.91 -1.39
C SER A 59 4.46 43.80 -0.35
N SER A 60 4.93 44.23 0.76
CA SER A 60 5.24 43.28 1.86
C SER A 60 3.98 42.47 2.25
N SER A 61 2.79 42.87 1.98
CA SER A 61 1.54 42.17 2.35
C SER A 61 1.25 40.98 1.42
N THR A 62 1.92 40.99 0.18
CA THR A 62 1.65 39.88 -0.77
C THR A 62 2.81 38.86 -0.75
N ILE A 63 3.91 39.24 -0.14
CA ILE A 63 5.09 38.36 -0.15
C ILE A 63 4.93 37.27 0.92
N GLU A 64 4.42 37.64 2.08
CA GLU A 64 4.31 36.65 3.17
C GLU A 64 3.39 35.48 2.78
N PRO A 65 2.23 35.74 2.30
CA PRO A 65 1.37 34.62 1.88
C PRO A 65 2.02 33.78 0.78
N LEU A 66 2.74 34.42 -0.08
CA LEU A 66 3.42 33.63 -1.13
C LEU A 66 4.49 32.72 -0.53
N VAL A 67 5.29 33.27 0.32
CA VAL A 67 6.37 32.46 0.92
C VAL A 67 5.75 31.28 1.69
N ARG A 68 4.73 31.53 2.41
CA ARG A 68 4.07 30.45 3.17
C ARG A 68 3.50 29.38 2.24
N SER A 69 2.73 29.84 1.28
CA SER A 69 2.10 28.84 0.39
C SER A 69 3.16 28.04 -0.39
N VAL A 70 4.23 28.62 -0.78
CA VAL A 70 5.27 27.91 -1.55
C VAL A 70 5.99 26.92 -0.62
N GLY A 71 6.28 27.37 0.54
CA GLY A 71 6.92 26.44 1.51
C GLY A 71 6.04 25.22 1.79
N GLN A 72 4.81 25.46 2.10
CA GLN A 72 3.89 24.34 2.39
C GLN A 72 3.72 23.41 1.18
N MET A 73 3.64 24.06 0.06
CA MET A 73 3.52 23.21 -1.15
C MET A 73 4.76 22.34 -1.35
N ALA A 74 5.89 22.92 -1.24
CA ALA A 74 7.13 22.12 -1.44
C ALA A 74 7.19 20.96 -0.43
N HIS A 75 6.95 21.31 0.77
CA HIS A 75 6.97 20.23 1.78
C HIS A 75 5.93 19.15 1.46
N SER A 76 4.75 19.54 1.21
CA SER A 76 3.70 18.55 0.91
C SER A 76 4.02 17.74 -0.35
N LEU A 77 4.52 18.33 -1.35
CA LEU A 77 4.89 17.58 -2.57
C LEU A 77 6.05 16.62 -2.30
N ALA A 78 6.98 17.11 -1.52
CA ALA A 78 8.09 16.18 -1.18
C ALA A 78 7.53 14.93 -0.48
N ASN A 79 6.66 15.13 0.46
CA ASN A 79 6.07 13.98 1.14
C ASN A 79 5.22 13.14 0.18
N TYR A 80 4.52 13.83 -0.57
CA TYR A 80 3.68 13.11 -1.55
C TYR A 80 4.52 12.19 -2.44
N LEU A 81 5.66 12.65 -2.93
CA LEU A 81 6.52 11.83 -3.81
C LEU A 81 7.07 10.62 -3.04
N LEU A 82 7.46 10.81 -1.85
CA LEU A 82 8.01 9.67 -1.09
C LEU A 82 6.91 8.63 -0.79
N HIS A 83 5.76 9.11 -0.48
CA HIS A 83 4.68 8.13 -0.25
C HIS A 83 4.24 7.45 -1.55
N GLY A 84 4.32 8.25 -2.62
CA GLY A 84 4.13 7.58 -3.93
C GLY A 84 5.08 6.41 -4.14
N LYS A 85 6.32 6.65 -3.78
CA LYS A 85 7.29 5.55 -3.88
C LYS A 85 6.93 4.39 -2.95
N ALA A 86 6.67 4.74 -1.73
CA ALA A 86 6.33 3.69 -0.75
C ALA A 86 5.08 2.92 -1.19
N THR A 87 4.09 3.60 -1.71
CA THR A 87 2.86 2.92 -2.15
C THR A 87 3.12 2.07 -3.40
N SER A 88 3.97 2.54 -4.27
CA SER A 88 4.30 1.74 -5.47
C SER A 88 4.95 0.41 -5.09
N ASN A 89 5.63 0.39 -3.93
CA ASN A 89 6.31 -0.87 -3.51
C ASN A 89 5.30 -1.93 -3.09
N ILE A 90 4.04 -1.51 -2.91
CA ILE A 90 3.03 -2.50 -2.47
C ILE A 90 2.44 -3.23 -3.68
N SER A 91 2.61 -2.66 -4.79
CA SER A 91 1.99 -3.28 -5.97
C SER A 91 2.53 -4.69 -6.23
N PRO A 92 1.65 -5.65 -6.44
CA PRO A 92 2.07 -7.03 -6.76
C PRO A 92 2.66 -7.14 -8.18
N ASP A 93 2.32 -6.15 -8.99
CA ASP A 93 2.87 -6.05 -10.36
C ASP A 93 3.95 -4.97 -10.42
N ILE A 94 5.13 -5.49 -10.74
CA ILE A 94 6.31 -4.58 -10.67
C ILE A 94 6.14 -3.46 -11.72
N GLU A 95 5.65 -3.78 -12.90
CA GLU A 95 5.49 -2.74 -13.94
C GLU A 95 4.46 -1.69 -13.53
N PHE A 96 3.40 -2.17 -12.93
CA PHE A 96 2.38 -1.19 -12.47
C PHE A 96 2.94 -0.28 -11.38
N GLY A 97 3.60 -0.87 -10.38
CA GLY A 97 4.26 -0.03 -9.34
C GLY A 97 5.20 1.01 -9.96
N GLU A 98 5.98 0.57 -11.00
CA GLU A 98 6.92 1.52 -11.63
C GLU A 98 6.16 2.66 -12.33
N SER A 99 5.02 2.29 -12.87
CA SER A 99 4.23 3.36 -13.51
C SER A 99 3.78 4.41 -12.48
N ILE A 100 3.36 3.99 -11.27
CA ILE A 100 2.97 4.97 -10.23
C ILE A 100 4.19 5.84 -9.86
N GLU A 101 5.29 5.14 -9.68
CA GLU A 101 6.51 5.90 -9.34
C GLU A 101 6.85 6.92 -10.45
N GLU A 102 6.75 6.53 -11.69
CA GLU A 102 7.12 7.44 -12.80
C GLU A 102 6.19 8.66 -12.82
N VAL A 103 4.95 8.39 -12.68
CA VAL A 103 4.03 9.54 -12.76
C VAL A 103 4.27 10.45 -11.54
N CYS A 104 4.57 9.88 -10.37
CA CYS A 104 4.90 10.72 -9.21
C CYS A 104 6.11 11.61 -9.49
N LYS A 105 7.05 11.11 -10.16
CA LYS A 105 8.23 11.94 -10.49
C LYS A 105 7.84 13.07 -11.46
N LEU A 106 6.92 12.71 -12.32
CA LEU A 106 6.48 13.78 -13.23
C LEU A 106 5.75 14.89 -12.45
N VAL A 107 5.04 14.49 -11.39
CA VAL A 107 4.46 15.54 -10.54
C VAL A 107 5.57 16.45 -10.01
N GLY A 108 6.61 15.82 -9.49
CA GLY A 108 7.75 16.61 -8.99
C GLY A 108 8.37 17.49 -10.09
N SER A 109 8.55 16.89 -11.24
CA SER A 109 9.14 17.66 -12.35
C SER A 109 8.26 18.86 -12.74
N ASP A 110 6.98 18.65 -12.83
CA ASP A 110 6.06 19.77 -13.11
C ASP A 110 6.15 20.85 -12.02
N ALA A 111 6.26 20.40 -10.79
CA ALA A 111 6.38 21.39 -9.70
C ALA A 111 7.70 22.18 -9.81
N VAL A 112 8.76 21.49 -10.16
CA VAL A 112 10.05 22.19 -10.30
C VAL A 112 9.95 23.22 -11.44
N THR A 113 9.35 22.79 -12.53
CA THR A 113 9.17 23.76 -13.63
C THR A 113 8.32 24.95 -13.17
N LEU A 114 7.29 24.63 -12.43
CA LEU A 114 6.46 25.72 -11.89
C LEU A 114 7.30 26.70 -11.06
N LEU A 115 8.10 26.18 -10.12
CA LEU A 115 8.91 27.04 -9.24
C LEU A 115 9.97 27.81 -10.05
N ARG A 116 10.51 27.19 -11.07
CA ARG A 116 11.53 27.89 -11.90
C ARG A 116 10.88 29.06 -12.64
N ASN A 117 9.70 28.81 -13.13
CA ASN A 117 9.06 29.90 -13.89
C ASN A 117 8.59 31.02 -12.95
N MET A 118 8.27 30.66 -11.75
CA MET A 118 7.91 31.73 -10.78
C MET A 118 9.10 32.61 -10.45
N LYS A 119 10.31 32.10 -10.61
CA LYS A 119 11.52 32.90 -10.34
C LYS A 119 11.79 33.88 -11.47
N ASP A 120 11.30 33.45 -12.65
CA ASP A 120 11.57 34.28 -13.84
C ASP A 120 10.31 35.09 -14.19
N ARG A 121 10.40 36.42 -13.86
CA ARG A 121 9.19 37.27 -14.03
C ARG A 121 8.73 37.27 -15.49
N SER A 122 9.61 37.06 -16.44
CA SER A 122 9.20 37.01 -17.86
C SER A 122 8.34 35.77 -18.15
N LYS A 123 8.33 34.86 -17.24
CA LYS A 123 7.59 33.61 -17.49
C LYS A 123 6.37 33.55 -16.57
N ALA A 124 6.06 34.63 -15.96
CA ALA A 124 4.98 34.67 -14.96
C ALA A 124 3.65 34.26 -15.62
N ALA A 125 3.47 34.53 -16.89
CA ALA A 125 2.21 34.19 -17.58
C ALA A 125 2.03 32.68 -17.72
N ASP A 126 3.11 31.92 -17.55
CA ASP A 126 3.05 30.46 -17.72
C ASP A 126 2.65 29.76 -16.41
N VAL A 127 2.63 30.47 -15.30
CA VAL A 127 2.49 29.85 -13.98
C VAL A 127 1.11 29.18 -13.87
N PRO A 128 0.04 29.76 -14.33
CA PRO A 128 -1.26 29.07 -14.21
C PRO A 128 -1.27 27.75 -14.99
N GLU A 129 -0.69 27.83 -16.17
CA GLU A 129 -0.62 26.56 -16.93
C GLU A 129 0.26 25.52 -16.23
N ASN A 130 1.37 25.91 -15.63
CA ASN A 130 2.22 24.95 -14.89
C ASN A 130 1.46 24.35 -13.70
N VAL A 131 0.67 25.21 -13.04
CA VAL A 131 -0.11 24.69 -11.89
C VAL A 131 -1.12 23.66 -12.41
N ALA A 132 -1.76 23.96 -13.47
CA ALA A 132 -2.72 23.00 -14.06
C ALA A 132 -2.05 21.68 -14.44
N ALA A 133 -0.92 21.81 -15.06
CA ALA A 133 -0.18 20.57 -15.42
C ALA A 133 0.15 19.74 -14.18
N ALA A 134 0.65 20.38 -13.12
CA ALA A 134 0.96 19.61 -11.89
C ALA A 134 -0.30 18.97 -11.30
N LYS A 135 -1.38 19.68 -11.37
CA LYS A 135 -2.63 19.10 -10.83
C LYS A 135 -3.10 17.91 -11.69
N ALA A 136 -3.02 18.13 -12.92
CA ALA A 136 -3.40 17.00 -13.80
C ALA A 136 -2.57 15.74 -13.50
N ARG A 137 -1.28 16.03 -13.27
CA ARG A 137 -0.44 14.84 -12.98
C ARG A 137 -0.81 14.21 -11.63
N VAL A 138 -1.14 15.06 -10.67
CA VAL A 138 -1.58 14.51 -9.37
C VAL A 138 -2.86 13.69 -9.59
N GLY A 139 -3.75 14.18 -10.42
CA GLY A 139 -4.97 13.41 -10.77
C GLY A 139 -4.64 12.05 -11.38
N GLN A 140 -3.70 12.06 -12.25
CA GLN A 140 -3.28 10.77 -12.86
C GLN A 140 -2.76 9.80 -11.79
N VAL A 141 -1.97 10.35 -10.87
CA VAL A 141 -1.49 9.45 -9.79
C VAL A 141 -2.68 8.90 -9.01
N ASP A 142 -3.59 9.76 -8.69
CA ASP A 142 -4.77 9.32 -7.91
C ASP A 142 -5.52 8.20 -8.65
N ALA A 143 -5.69 8.35 -9.91
CA ALA A 143 -6.37 7.31 -10.70
C ALA A 143 -5.60 5.98 -10.64
N LEU A 144 -4.31 6.08 -10.73
CA LEU A 144 -3.51 4.84 -10.65
C LEU A 144 -3.63 4.19 -9.27
N VAL A 145 -3.60 5.04 -8.27
CA VAL A 145 -3.66 4.46 -6.91
C VAL A 145 -5.05 3.84 -6.70
N GLU A 146 -6.07 4.40 -7.26
CA GLU A 146 -7.40 3.75 -7.18
C GLU A 146 -7.41 2.38 -7.88
N LYS A 147 -6.78 2.34 -8.97
CA LYS A 147 -6.69 1.03 -9.65
C LYS A 147 -5.89 0.02 -8.81
N LEU A 148 -4.82 0.53 -8.22
CA LEU A 148 -4.03 -0.38 -7.37
C LEU A 148 -4.89 -0.92 -6.22
N MET A 149 -5.66 -0.09 -5.66
CA MET A 149 -6.51 -0.53 -4.52
C MET A 149 -7.48 -1.61 -4.98
N ALA A 150 -8.11 -1.41 -6.10
CA ALA A 150 -9.02 -2.44 -6.64
C ALA A 150 -8.29 -3.77 -6.87
N ARG A 151 -7.12 -3.66 -7.31
CA ARG A 151 -6.36 -4.90 -7.54
C ARG A 151 -6.01 -5.59 -6.21
N LEU A 152 -5.64 -4.76 -5.29
CA LEU A 152 -5.25 -5.37 -4.00
C LEU A 152 -6.46 -6.03 -3.34
N GLN A 153 -7.57 -5.44 -3.45
CA GLN A 153 -8.79 -6.08 -2.90
C GLN A 153 -9.10 -7.39 -3.62
N GLY A 154 -9.07 -7.33 -4.93
CA GLY A 154 -9.25 -8.59 -5.68
C GLY A 154 -8.27 -9.68 -5.23
N ASP A 155 -7.06 -9.38 -5.04
CA ASP A 155 -6.04 -10.37 -4.64
C ASP A 155 -6.30 -10.89 -3.21
N THR A 156 -6.70 -9.97 -2.42
CA THR A 156 -6.98 -10.41 -1.03
C THR A 156 -8.15 -11.39 -1.01
N LYS A 157 -9.15 -11.16 -1.75
CA LYS A 157 -10.29 -12.10 -1.78
C LYS A 157 -9.87 -13.47 -2.32
N GLU A 158 -9.07 -13.51 -3.34
CA GLU A 158 -8.59 -14.80 -3.89
C GLU A 158 -7.76 -15.57 -2.86
N ILE A 159 -6.85 -14.94 -2.16
CA ILE A 159 -5.98 -15.62 -1.16
C ILE A 159 -6.86 -16.16 -0.03
N ILE A 160 -7.78 -15.39 0.41
CA ILE A 160 -8.62 -15.86 1.54
C ILE A 160 -9.45 -17.07 1.07
N GLY A 161 -9.93 -17.05 -0.21
CA GLY A 161 -10.62 -18.23 -0.78
C GLY A 161 -9.75 -19.49 -0.74
N ASP A 162 -8.52 -19.33 -1.13
CA ASP A 162 -7.62 -20.50 -1.15
C ASP A 162 -7.31 -20.99 0.27
N LEU A 163 -7.16 -20.08 1.20
CA LEU A 163 -6.84 -20.50 2.59
C LEU A 163 -8.03 -21.24 3.21
N VAL A 164 -9.19 -20.78 2.85
CA VAL A 164 -10.37 -21.46 3.41
C VAL A 164 -10.48 -22.87 2.80
N GLU A 165 -10.31 -22.94 1.49
CA GLU A 165 -10.36 -24.27 0.87
C GLU A 165 -9.31 -25.22 1.45
N ASP A 166 -8.16 -24.68 1.71
CA ASP A 166 -7.10 -25.55 2.27
C ASP A 166 -7.46 -25.98 3.69
N GLU A 167 -8.01 -25.03 4.42
CA GLU A 167 -8.35 -25.41 5.80
C GLU A 167 -9.50 -26.43 5.82
N LEU A 168 -10.42 -26.24 4.92
CA LEU A 168 -11.52 -27.22 4.86
C LEU A 168 -11.01 -28.60 4.41
N ALA A 169 -10.12 -28.66 3.47
CA ALA A 169 -9.55 -29.96 3.06
C ALA A 169 -8.76 -30.62 4.20
N SER A 170 -8.06 -29.79 4.88
CA SER A 170 -7.27 -30.37 5.99
C SER A 170 -8.20 -30.89 7.10
N MET A 171 -9.20 -30.12 7.39
CA MET A 171 -10.17 -30.60 8.39
C MET A 171 -10.83 -31.92 7.96
N ASP A 172 -11.22 -32.10 6.66
CA ASP A 172 -11.82 -33.36 6.17
C ASP A 172 -10.85 -34.53 6.34
N LYS A 173 -9.65 -34.22 6.08
CA LYS A 173 -8.65 -35.31 6.24
C LYS A 173 -8.53 -35.71 7.73
N ALA A 174 -8.47 -34.73 8.54
CA ALA A 174 -8.35 -35.06 9.98
C ALA A 174 -9.56 -35.85 10.47
N ILE A 175 -10.72 -35.44 9.93
CA ILE A 175 -11.93 -36.17 10.34
C ILE A 175 -11.87 -37.61 9.82
N GLU A 176 -11.44 -37.75 8.62
CA GLU A 176 -11.32 -39.11 8.05
C GLU A 176 -10.30 -39.95 8.84
N GLU A 177 -9.25 -39.38 9.17
CA GLU A 177 -8.24 -40.15 9.92
C GLU A 177 -8.78 -40.55 11.30
N ALA A 178 -9.44 -39.61 11.91
CA ALA A 178 -10.03 -39.95 13.21
C ALA A 178 -11.07 -41.07 13.07
N ALA A 179 -11.87 -40.99 12.06
CA ALA A 179 -12.85 -42.08 11.84
C ALA A 179 -12.14 -43.42 11.61
N ASN A 180 -11.08 -43.36 10.83
CA ASN A 180 -10.34 -44.62 10.61
C ASN A 180 -9.75 -45.18 11.91
N ARG A 181 -9.22 -44.32 12.75
CA ARG A 181 -8.66 -44.81 14.03
C ARG A 181 -9.76 -45.46 14.89
N ILE A 182 -10.98 -44.87 14.83
CA ILE A 182 -12.08 -45.48 15.61
C ILE A 182 -12.43 -46.86 15.02
N GLU A 183 -12.44 -46.97 13.73
CA GLU A 183 -12.76 -48.27 13.12
C GLU A 183 -11.70 -49.33 13.44
N VAL A 184 -10.49 -48.92 13.42
CA VAL A 184 -9.43 -49.91 13.71
C VAL A 184 -9.52 -50.37 15.16
N ARG A 185 -9.78 -49.34 16.03
CA ARG A 185 -9.90 -49.71 17.47
C ARG A 185 -11.09 -50.65 17.68
N ARG A 186 -12.19 -50.40 17.00
CA ARG A 186 -13.37 -51.28 17.09
C ARG A 186 -13.04 -52.70 16.60
N GLU A 187 -12.36 -52.88 15.57
CA GLU A 187 -11.98 -54.22 15.07
C GLU A 187 -11.04 -54.95 16.04
N ASP A 188 -10.08 -54.18 16.60
CA ASP A 188 -9.17 -54.81 17.58
C ASP A 188 -9.94 -55.30 18.81
N GLU A 189 -10.92 -54.44 19.26
CA GLU A 189 -11.75 -54.85 20.41
C GLU A 189 -12.58 -56.10 20.08
N THR A 190 -13.15 -56.18 18.94
CA THR A 190 -13.92 -57.37 18.54
C THR A 190 -13.02 -58.62 18.48
N LYS A 191 -11.82 -58.53 18.03
CA LYS A 191 -10.89 -59.69 17.99
C LYS A 191 -10.48 -60.12 19.42
N LEU A 192 -10.24 -59.09 20.27
CA LEU A 192 -9.86 -59.45 21.65
C LEU A 192 -11.03 -60.16 22.35
N LEU A 193 -12.25 -59.62 22.17
CA LEU A 193 -13.42 -60.26 22.80
C LEU A 193 -13.65 -61.66 22.24
N SER A 194 -13.45 -61.96 21.03
CA SER A 194 -13.56 -63.32 20.46
C SER A 194 -12.44 -64.24 20.98
N SER A 195 -11.22 -63.77 21.20
CA SER A 195 -10.11 -64.58 21.75
C SER A 195 -10.35 -64.90 23.23
N VAL A 196 -10.88 -64.03 23.99
CA VAL A 196 -11.22 -64.29 25.41
C VAL A 196 -12.38 -65.30 25.46
N ASN A 197 -13.29 -65.21 24.53
CA ASN A 197 -14.40 -66.18 24.52
C ASN A 197 -13.95 -67.58 24.06
N LEU A 198 -12.82 -67.71 23.30
CA LEU A 198 -12.31 -69.03 22.90
C LEU A 198 -11.38 -69.59 23.99
N GLY A 199 -10.91 -68.85 25.00
CA GLY A 199 -10.01 -69.28 26.10
C GLY A 199 -10.80 -69.62 27.37
N ARG A 200 -12.14 -69.49 27.39
CA ARG A 200 -12.91 -69.84 28.60
C ARG A 200 -13.53 -71.24 28.43
N ASP A 201 -12.63 -72.31 28.50
CA ASP A 201 -13.13 -73.68 28.70
C ASP A 201 -14.00 -73.76 29.97
N PRO A 202 -15.29 -73.80 29.86
CA PRO A 202 -16.26 -73.77 30.98
C PRO A 202 -15.98 -74.89 32.00
N THR A 203 -14.88 -75.74 31.80
CA THR A 203 -14.70 -76.83 32.78
C THR A 203 -13.37 -76.69 33.50
N ARG A 204 -12.65 -75.55 33.33
CA ARG A 204 -11.29 -75.31 33.86
C ARG A 204 -11.37 -75.00 35.37
N TRP A 205 -12.60 -74.67 35.92
CA TRP A 205 -12.76 -74.46 37.37
C TRP A 205 -12.80 -75.79 38.13
N ARG A 206 -12.93 -76.91 37.46
CA ARG A 206 -13.01 -78.23 38.13
C ARG A 206 -11.62 -78.74 38.51
N SER A 207 -10.61 -78.16 38.02
CA SER A 207 -9.22 -78.59 38.34
C SER A 207 -8.68 -77.83 39.56
N TRP A 208 -9.33 -76.86 40.11
CA TRP A 208 -8.92 -76.14 41.33
C TRP A 208 -9.66 -76.70 42.56
N LEU A 209 -10.57 -77.66 42.32
CA LEU A 209 -11.31 -78.19 43.47
C LEU A 209 -10.79 -79.58 43.85
N THR A 210 -9.68 -80.05 43.18
CA THR A 210 -9.13 -81.35 43.63
C THR A 210 -7.73 -81.13 44.21
N ARG A 211 -7.34 -80.02 44.87
CA ARG A 211 -6.08 -79.98 45.64
C ARG A 211 -6.39 -79.66 47.10
#